data_AF-A0A240ELX5-F1
#
_entry.id   AF-A0A240ELX5-F1
#
_cell.length_a   1.000
_cell.length_b   1.000
_cell.length_c   1.000
_cell.angle_alpha   90.00
_cell.angle_beta   90.00
_cell.angle_gamma   90.00
#
_symmetry.space_group_name_H-M   'P 1'
#
loop_
_entity.id
_entity.type
_entity.pdbx_description
1 polymer ?
#
loop_
_entity_poly.entity_id
_entity_poly.type
_entity_poly.pdbx_seq_one_letter_code
_entity_poly.pdbx_strand_id
1 'polypeptide(L)' 'MTRDQFELLAPGGDVESIKAAIAAGADAVYCGLDRFNARNRAANLTLDNLT' A
#
# COMPACT_ATOMS: atom_id res chain seq x y z
N MET A 1 -21.74 2.76 -7.33
CA MET A 1 -20.46 3.01 -8.01
C MET A 1 -20.68 2.82 -9.49
N THR A 2 -20.70 3.91 -10.25
CA THR A 2 -20.77 3.88 -11.72
C THR A 2 -19.46 3.28 -12.24
N ARG A 3 -19.56 2.42 -13.24
CA ARG A 3 -18.59 1.37 -13.58
C ARG A 3 -17.34 1.87 -14.33
N ASP A 4 -17.06 3.18 -14.28
CA ASP A 4 -16.16 3.88 -15.21
C ASP A 4 -15.08 4.74 -14.53
N GLN A 5 -14.97 4.75 -13.20
CA GLN A 5 -13.84 5.39 -12.52
C GLN A 5 -12.70 4.38 -12.33
N PHE A 6 -11.54 4.67 -12.92
CA PHE A 6 -10.31 3.92 -12.65
C PHE A 6 -9.85 4.22 -11.22
N GLU A 7 -9.46 3.16 -10.48
CA GLU A 7 -8.83 3.28 -9.16
C GLU A 7 -7.32 3.18 -9.30
N LEU A 8 -6.60 4.20 -8.84
CA LEU A 8 -5.15 4.24 -8.82
C LEU A 8 -4.62 3.47 -7.61
N LEU A 9 -4.07 2.27 -7.87
CA LEU A 9 -3.39 1.44 -6.87
C LEU A 9 -1.89 1.73 -6.81
N ALA A 10 -1.41 2.24 -5.68
CA ALA A 10 0.02 2.49 -5.44
C ALA A 10 0.68 1.39 -4.59
N PRO A 11 2.00 1.14 -4.74
CA PRO A 11 2.74 0.21 -3.88
C PRO A 11 3.18 0.86 -2.57
N GLY A 12 2.83 0.26 -1.44
CA GLY A 12 3.25 0.66 -0.08
C GLY A 12 4.32 -0.28 0.46
N GLY A 13 5.60 0.06 0.23
CA GLY A 13 6.74 -0.75 0.67
C GLY A 13 7.13 -0.58 2.13
N ASP A 14 6.78 0.55 2.73
CA ASP A 14 6.94 0.93 4.14
C ASP A 14 5.92 2.03 4.48
N VAL A 15 5.88 2.44 5.75
CA VAL A 15 4.92 3.46 6.25
C VAL A 15 5.07 4.81 5.54
N GLU A 16 6.31 5.24 5.27
CA GLU A 16 6.55 6.54 4.61
C GLU A 16 6.09 6.52 3.15
N SER A 17 6.32 5.41 2.44
CA SER A 17 5.82 5.18 1.09
C SER A 17 4.29 5.20 1.03
N ILE A 18 3.62 4.60 2.02
CA ILE A 18 2.15 4.62 2.13
C ILE A 18 1.66 6.06 2.31
N LYS A 19 2.24 6.81 3.25
CA LYS A 19 1.88 8.22 3.49
C LYS A 19 2.06 9.07 2.23
N ALA A 20 3.17 8.87 1.52
CA ALA A 20 3.45 9.57 0.27
C ALA A 20 2.43 9.23 -0.82
N ALA A 21 2.05 7.96 -0.97
CA ALA A 21 1.03 7.53 -1.93
C ALA A 21 -0.34 8.18 -1.66
N ILE A 22 -0.74 8.22 -0.38
CA ILE A 22 -1.98 8.90 0.03
C ILE A 22 -1.91 10.40 -0.29
N ALA A 23 -0.82 11.06 0.09
CA ALA A 23 -0.63 12.49 -0.19
C ALA A 23 -0.60 12.82 -1.69
N ALA A 24 -0.14 11.87 -2.52
CA ALA A 24 -0.12 11.98 -3.98
C ALA A 24 -1.49 11.70 -4.65
N GLY A 25 -2.50 11.28 -3.88
CA GLY A 25 -3.85 11.03 -4.38
C GLY A 25 -4.07 9.63 -4.95
N ALA A 26 -3.37 8.61 -4.43
CA ALA A 26 -3.72 7.23 -4.72
C ALA A 26 -5.11 6.88 -4.15
N ASP A 27 -5.94 6.19 -4.93
CA ASP A 27 -7.24 5.70 -4.48
C ASP A 27 -7.11 4.49 -3.55
N ALA A 28 -6.08 3.67 -3.77
CA ALA A 28 -5.75 2.50 -2.96
C ALA A 28 -4.24 2.29 -2.84
N VAL A 29 -3.81 1.62 -1.76
CA VAL A 29 -2.41 1.25 -1.56
C VAL A 29 -2.32 -0.25 -1.27
N TYR A 30 -1.58 -0.98 -2.12
CA TYR A 30 -1.23 -2.37 -1.85
C TYR A 30 0.00 -2.40 -0.94
N CYS A 31 -0.09 -3.11 0.16
CA CYS A 31 1.04 -3.34 1.05
C CYS A 31 1.05 -4.78 1.55
N GLY A 32 2.25 -5.29 1.83
CA GLY A 32 2.46 -6.69 2.21
C GLY A 32 3.00 -6.80 3.64
N LEU A 33 2.45 -7.76 4.39
CA LEU A 33 3.05 -8.25 5.63
C LEU A 33 4.17 -9.25 5.34
N ASP A 34 4.92 -9.62 6.37
CA ASP A 34 6.12 -10.45 6.24
C ASP A 34 5.97 -11.72 5.37
N ARG A 35 4.91 -12.51 5.58
CA ARG A 35 4.66 -13.75 4.82
C ARG A 35 3.89 -13.55 3.51
N PHE A 36 3.29 -12.38 3.30
CA PHE A 36 2.36 -12.11 2.21
C PHE A 36 2.75 -10.85 1.43
N ASN A 37 4.05 -10.70 1.16
CA ASN A 37 4.59 -9.62 0.35
C ASN A 37 5.05 -10.14 -1.02
N ALA A 38 4.76 -9.40 -2.08
CA ALA A 38 5.30 -9.65 -3.43
C ALA A 38 6.82 -9.42 -3.50
N ARG A 39 7.39 -8.67 -2.53
CA ARG A 39 8.82 -8.42 -2.37
C ARG A 39 9.39 -9.18 -1.17
N ASN A 40 10.10 -10.27 -1.45
CA ASN A 40 10.70 -11.18 -0.46
C ASN A 40 11.79 -10.57 0.46
N ARG A 41 12.16 -9.30 0.29
CA ARG A 41 13.27 -8.61 1.00
C ARG A 41 12.95 -7.15 1.37
N ALA A 42 11.67 -6.77 1.38
CA ALA A 42 11.30 -5.42 1.80
C ALA A 42 11.36 -5.29 3.33
N ALA A 43 11.48 -4.06 3.83
CA ALA A 43 11.18 -3.75 5.23
C ALA A 43 9.66 -3.93 5.42
N ASN A 44 9.24 -5.17 5.70
CA ASN A 44 7.84 -5.55 5.71
C ASN A 44 7.07 -4.77 6.78
N LEU A 45 5.82 -4.41 6.48
CA LEU A 45 4.92 -3.89 7.49
C LEU A 45 4.59 -4.99 8.48
N THR A 46 4.43 -4.59 9.74
CA THR A 46 3.91 -5.44 10.80
C THR A 46 2.42 -5.16 10.99
N LEU A 47 1.72 -6.09 11.64
CA LEU A 47 0.32 -5.87 12.03
C LEU A 47 0.15 -4.62 12.91
N ASP A 48 1.12 -4.35 13.79
CA ASP A 48 1.12 -3.16 14.65
C ASP A 48 1.20 -1.84 13.86
N ASN A 49 1.68 -1.87 12.62
CA ASN A 49 1.69 -0.69 11.76
C ASN A 49 0.32 -0.39 11.13
N LEU A 50 -0.65 -1.32 11.22
CA LEU A 50 -1.97 -1.24 10.59
C LEU A 50 -3.12 -1.03 11.61
N THR A 51 -2.80 -1.05 12.90
CA THR A 51 -3.71 -0.71 14.00
C THR A 51 -3.58 0.75 14.38
#